data_AF-A0A924B7N7-F1
#
_entry.id   AF-A0A924B7N7-F1
#
_cell.length_a   1.000
_cell.length_b   1.000
_cell.length_c   1.000
_cell.angle_alpha   90.00
_cell.angle_beta   90.00
_cell.angle_gamma   90.00
#
_symmetry.space_group_name_H-M   'P 1'
#
loop_
_entity.id
_entity.type
_entity.pdbx_description
1 polymer ?
#
loop_
_entity_poly.entity_id
_entity_poly.type
_entity_poly.pdbx_seq_one_letter_code
_entity_poly.pdbx_strand_id
1 'polypeptide(L)'
;MNLQLSNSKPTNRRGKQTHLDGKNFEKYFTTKYSMIKPEEMNLTEKNFFKKLLIDKGIKLAETAYIHIQDCRGNGKTDVSISILQKNYDTKKLIENIQIKSVPENTQFLIGSVNKFADIIRDKYPHAATAFEKVVGYGQWAPEAKKNGYGGLIYKKINGIKTLVKADYRYLCSELSVIERCEIKGLSEDKEYWMKLVKYITQGDGINKPSYCIFPIQARSTNPDDWRIFKYEDLFETIESIFDDGRGHQNCSMPTSKHVEKYSIGIKIGAFNIKIKDAGKDDSDGHQLQVMASPTELYEMIEKRKKALTYKVKN
;
A
#
# COMPACT_ATOMS: atom_id res chain seq x y z
N MET A 1 -21.58 -28.28 -33.88
CA MET A 1 -21.79 -27.27 -32.81
C MET A 1 -20.66 -27.46 -31.81
N ASN A 2 -19.68 -26.55 -31.73
CA ASN A 2 -19.64 -25.37 -30.83
C ASN A 2 -20.04 -25.71 -29.39
N LEU A 3 -19.17 -25.49 -28.39
CA LEU A 3 -18.74 -24.15 -27.99
C LEU A 3 -17.26 -24.07 -27.58
N GLN A 4 -16.52 -23.22 -28.29
CA GLN A 4 -15.42 -22.45 -27.72
C GLN A 4 -15.96 -21.64 -26.53
N LEU A 5 -15.31 -21.76 -25.36
CA LEU A 5 -15.56 -20.85 -24.25
C LEU A 5 -14.67 -19.61 -24.41
N SER A 6 -15.11 -18.67 -25.24
CA SER A 6 -14.82 -17.26 -25.00
C SER A 6 -15.60 -16.85 -23.75
N ASN A 7 -14.92 -16.56 -22.64
CA ASN A 7 -15.50 -15.80 -21.55
C ASN A 7 -14.40 -15.10 -20.76
N SER A 8 -14.14 -13.85 -21.13
CA SER A 8 -13.61 -12.83 -20.23
C SER A 8 -14.47 -12.82 -18.96
N LYS A 9 -13.95 -13.40 -17.87
CA LYS A 9 -14.69 -13.48 -16.59
C LYS A 9 -15.05 -12.08 -16.08
N PRO A 10 -16.25 -11.89 -15.52
CA PRO A 10 -16.70 -10.60 -14.98
C PRO A 10 -15.75 -10.11 -13.89
N THR A 11 -15.34 -8.85 -13.99
CA THR A 11 -14.37 -8.14 -13.16
C THR A 11 -14.62 -8.23 -11.65
N ASN A 12 -15.88 -8.37 -11.21
CA ASN A 12 -16.24 -8.53 -9.79
C ASN A 12 -15.79 -9.85 -9.15
N ARG A 13 -15.49 -10.91 -9.92
CA ARG A 13 -14.95 -12.17 -9.36
C ARG A 13 -13.43 -12.16 -9.22
N ARG A 14 -12.72 -11.27 -9.93
CA ARG A 14 -11.26 -11.17 -9.85
C ARG A 14 -10.79 -10.60 -8.51
N GLY A 15 -11.44 -9.54 -8.01
CA GLY A 15 -11.10 -8.95 -6.70
C GLY A 15 -11.24 -9.94 -5.52
N LYS A 16 -12.33 -10.74 -5.51
CA LYS A 16 -12.53 -11.78 -4.49
C LYS A 16 -11.47 -12.88 -4.55
N GLN A 17 -11.07 -13.31 -5.76
CA GLN A 17 -10.02 -14.31 -5.93
C GLN A 17 -8.67 -13.80 -5.45
N THR A 18 -8.27 -12.59 -5.83
CA THR A 18 -7.00 -11.98 -5.42
C THR A 18 -6.88 -11.81 -3.90
N HIS A 19 -7.97 -11.46 -3.21
CA HIS A 19 -8.01 -11.41 -1.75
C HIS A 19 -7.83 -12.79 -1.12
N LEU A 20 -8.51 -13.80 -1.68
CA LEU A 20 -8.39 -15.18 -1.21
C LEU A 20 -6.97 -15.72 -1.41
N ASP A 21 -6.35 -15.44 -2.56
CA ASP A 21 -4.98 -15.86 -2.87
C ASP A 21 -3.96 -15.25 -1.89
N GLY A 22 -4.15 -13.98 -1.49
CA GLY A 22 -3.31 -13.35 -0.47
C GLY A 22 -3.45 -13.98 0.91
N LYS A 23 -4.68 -14.24 1.36
CA LYS A 23 -4.93 -14.95 2.62
C LYS A 23 -4.37 -16.36 2.63
N ASN A 24 -4.43 -17.06 1.49
CA ASN A 24 -3.88 -18.39 1.33
C ASN A 24 -2.36 -18.37 1.40
N PHE A 25 -1.69 -17.38 0.80
CA PHE A 25 -0.24 -17.22 0.89
C PHE A 25 0.22 -16.92 2.31
N GLU A 26 -0.43 -15.99 3.01
CA GLU A 26 -0.14 -15.72 4.42
C GLU A 26 -0.29 -16.97 5.28
N LYS A 27 -1.40 -17.71 5.12
CA LYS A 27 -1.65 -18.94 5.87
C LYS A 27 -0.62 -20.03 5.54
N TYR A 28 -0.25 -20.17 4.26
CA TYR A 28 0.80 -21.09 3.85
C TYR A 28 2.13 -20.75 4.52
N PHE A 29 2.53 -19.47 4.48
CA PHE A 29 3.78 -18.99 5.04
C PHE A 29 3.83 -19.20 6.57
N THR A 30 2.77 -18.81 7.30
CA THR A 30 2.71 -18.99 8.76
C THR A 30 2.64 -20.46 9.17
N THR A 31 1.93 -21.30 8.41
CA THR A 31 1.81 -22.72 8.73
C THR A 31 3.14 -23.44 8.49
N LYS A 32 3.73 -23.25 7.30
CA LYS A 32 4.98 -23.92 6.89
C LYS A 32 6.16 -23.53 7.78
N TYR A 33 6.23 -22.26 8.18
CA TYR A 33 7.34 -21.70 8.97
C TYR A 33 6.97 -21.41 10.43
N SER A 34 5.90 -22.05 10.94
CA SER A 34 5.46 -21.89 12.34
C SER A 34 6.62 -22.12 13.32
N MET A 35 7.39 -23.19 13.09
CA MET A 35 8.68 -23.45 13.70
C MET A 35 9.55 -24.24 12.73
N ILE A 36 10.73 -23.74 12.38
CA ILE A 36 11.65 -24.39 11.43
C ILE A 36 13.09 -24.34 11.94
N LYS A 37 13.79 -25.48 11.90
CA LYS A 37 15.21 -25.54 12.21
C LYS A 37 16.06 -25.37 10.95
N PRO A 38 17.27 -24.75 11.03
CA PRO A 38 18.12 -24.55 9.85
C PRO A 38 18.45 -25.82 9.06
N GLU A 39 18.54 -26.97 9.72
CA GLU A 39 18.77 -28.28 9.11
C GLU A 39 17.60 -28.79 8.27
N GLU A 40 16.37 -28.40 8.59
CA GLU A 40 15.14 -28.78 7.89
C GLU A 40 14.88 -27.93 6.63
N MET A 41 15.59 -26.79 6.51
CA MET A 41 15.43 -25.86 5.40
C MET A 41 16.08 -26.35 4.12
N ASN A 42 15.36 -26.22 3.00
CA ASN A 42 15.91 -26.37 1.66
C ASN A 42 16.81 -25.17 1.27
N LEU A 43 17.49 -25.24 0.12
CA LEU A 43 18.43 -24.19 -0.31
C LEU A 43 17.75 -22.81 -0.45
N THR A 44 16.53 -22.77 -0.99
CA THR A 44 15.75 -21.55 -1.19
C THR A 44 15.39 -20.90 0.14
N GLU A 45 14.93 -21.71 1.10
CA GLU A 45 14.60 -21.28 2.46
C GLU A 45 15.83 -20.79 3.21
N LYS A 46 16.94 -21.51 3.12
CA LYS A 46 18.22 -21.08 3.70
C LYS A 46 18.65 -19.74 3.14
N ASN A 47 18.54 -19.52 1.83
CA ASN A 47 18.89 -18.25 1.20
C ASN A 47 17.96 -17.11 1.65
N PHE A 48 16.67 -17.38 1.81
CA PHE A 48 15.70 -16.42 2.33
C PHE A 48 16.02 -15.99 3.77
N PHE A 49 16.14 -16.95 4.70
CA PHE A 49 16.44 -16.64 6.09
C PHE A 49 17.85 -16.06 6.26
N LYS A 50 18.83 -16.45 5.43
CA LYS A 50 20.15 -15.79 5.42
C LYS A 50 20.02 -14.29 5.14
N LYS A 51 19.19 -13.86 4.19
CA LYS A 51 18.99 -12.41 3.93
C LYS A 51 18.49 -11.69 5.17
N LEU A 52 17.45 -12.24 5.82
CA LEU A 52 16.89 -11.70 7.07
C LEU A 52 17.92 -11.65 8.22
N LEU A 53 18.75 -12.68 8.35
CA LEU A 53 19.69 -12.84 9.46
C LEU A 53 20.98 -12.03 9.27
N ILE A 54 21.49 -11.90 8.04
CA ILE A 54 22.69 -11.10 7.70
C ILE A 54 22.51 -9.66 8.18
N ASP A 55 21.32 -9.12 7.93
CA ASP A 55 20.93 -7.76 8.32
C ASP A 55 20.96 -7.52 9.84
N LYS A 56 21.03 -8.59 10.64
CA LYS A 56 21.04 -8.57 12.10
C LYS A 56 22.36 -9.05 12.67
N GLY A 57 23.35 -9.31 11.81
CA GLY A 57 24.64 -9.88 12.21
C GLY A 57 24.53 -11.31 12.74
N ILE A 58 23.45 -12.03 12.44
CA ILE A 58 23.22 -13.40 12.91
C ILE A 58 23.61 -14.36 11.80
N LYS A 59 24.42 -15.38 12.12
CA LYS A 59 24.69 -16.47 11.17
C LYS A 59 23.63 -17.54 11.28
N LEU A 60 23.14 -18.05 10.15
CA LEU A 60 22.17 -19.15 10.13
C LEU A 60 22.66 -20.39 10.91
N ALA A 61 23.96 -20.64 10.96
CA ALA A 61 24.55 -21.75 11.72
C ALA A 61 24.40 -21.60 13.25
N GLU A 62 24.30 -20.36 13.73
CA GLU A 62 24.13 -20.00 15.14
C GLU A 62 22.65 -19.99 15.55
N THR A 63 21.72 -20.15 14.60
CA THR A 63 20.27 -20.21 14.86
C THR A 63 19.87 -21.60 15.33
N ALA A 64 19.15 -21.69 16.44
CA ALA A 64 18.56 -22.92 16.96
C ALA A 64 17.26 -23.26 16.22
N TYR A 65 16.33 -22.31 16.19
CA TYR A 65 15.11 -22.39 15.38
C TYR A 65 14.60 -21.00 15.06
N ILE A 66 13.74 -20.93 14.05
CA ILE A 66 13.00 -19.73 13.66
C ILE A 66 11.52 -20.03 13.88
N HIS A 67 10.82 -19.15 14.58
CA HIS A 67 9.39 -19.26 14.83
C HIS A 67 8.67 -18.09 14.17
N ILE A 68 7.67 -18.36 13.34
CA ILE A 68 6.81 -17.33 12.75
C ILE A 68 5.44 -17.35 13.43
N GLN A 69 4.96 -16.19 13.84
CA GLN A 69 3.67 -16.00 14.50
C GLN A 69 2.77 -15.10 13.65
N ASP A 70 1.51 -15.48 13.48
CA ASP A 70 0.48 -14.63 12.86
C ASP A 70 0.17 -13.43 13.79
N CYS A 71 0.16 -12.21 13.24
CA CYS A 71 -0.09 -10.97 13.96
C CYS A 71 -1.30 -10.19 13.42
N ARG A 72 -2.20 -10.85 12.68
CA ARG A 72 -3.41 -10.23 12.11
C ARG A 72 -4.18 -9.41 13.16
N GLY A 73 -4.58 -8.20 12.74
CA GLY A 73 -5.28 -7.23 13.59
C GLY A 73 -4.36 -6.26 14.34
N ASN A 74 -3.05 -6.44 14.29
CA ASN A 74 -2.07 -5.60 15.00
C ASN A 74 -1.33 -4.64 14.04
N GLY A 75 -2.07 -3.72 13.43
CA GLY A 75 -1.51 -2.69 12.56
C GLY A 75 -1.20 -3.16 11.13
N LYS A 76 0.05 -2.94 10.67
CA LYS A 76 0.52 -3.28 9.30
C LYS A 76 1.40 -4.52 9.23
N THR A 77 1.57 -5.18 10.36
CA THR A 77 2.36 -6.40 10.50
C THR A 77 1.43 -7.59 10.35
N ASP A 78 1.70 -8.41 9.34
CA ASP A 78 0.93 -9.63 9.09
C ASP A 78 1.54 -10.79 9.88
N VAL A 79 2.87 -10.84 10.02
CA VAL A 79 3.57 -11.88 10.78
C VAL A 79 4.74 -11.30 11.57
N SER A 80 5.07 -11.93 12.69
CA SER A 80 6.30 -11.69 13.44
C SER A 80 7.22 -12.90 13.37
N ILE A 81 8.51 -12.68 13.13
CA ILE A 81 9.54 -13.72 13.14
C ILE A 81 10.35 -13.61 14.41
N SER A 82 10.38 -14.69 15.19
CA SER A 82 11.22 -14.85 16.37
C SER A 82 12.39 -15.78 16.06
N ILE A 83 13.62 -15.32 16.34
CA ILE A 83 14.84 -16.11 16.12
C ILE A 83 15.44 -16.46 17.48
N LEU A 84 15.67 -17.76 17.72
CA LEU A 84 16.46 -18.22 18.87
C LEU A 84 17.84 -18.66 18.40
N GLN A 85 18.89 -18.23 19.10
CA GLN A 85 20.27 -18.64 18.84
C GLN A 85 20.68 -19.83 19.73
N LYS A 86 21.54 -20.72 19.24
CA LYS A 86 22.01 -21.94 19.95
C LYS A 86 22.75 -21.66 21.25
N ASN A 87 23.43 -20.51 21.33
CA ASN A 87 24.38 -20.20 22.41
C ASN A 87 23.89 -19.08 23.35
N TYR A 88 22.63 -18.66 23.26
CA TYR A 88 22.10 -17.57 24.09
C TYR A 88 20.77 -17.99 24.72
N ASP A 89 20.75 -18.13 26.05
CA ASP A 89 19.56 -18.51 26.82
C ASP A 89 18.41 -17.48 26.73
N THR A 90 18.64 -16.27 26.21
CA THR A 90 17.67 -15.17 26.33
C THR A 90 17.51 -14.24 25.12
N LYS A 91 18.23 -14.41 24.02
CA LYS A 91 18.09 -13.51 22.86
C LYS A 91 17.10 -14.06 21.83
N LYS A 92 15.83 -13.71 22.03
CA LYS A 92 14.75 -13.82 21.03
C LYS A 92 14.67 -12.51 20.24
N LEU A 93 15.21 -12.48 19.02
CA LEU A 93 15.01 -11.32 18.14
C LEU A 93 13.64 -11.43 17.48
N ILE A 94 12.81 -10.38 17.59
CA ILE A 94 11.49 -10.32 16.97
C ILE A 94 11.51 -9.32 15.81
N GLU A 95 11.15 -9.78 14.62
CA GLU A 95 11.00 -8.96 13.42
C GLU A 95 9.57 -8.95 12.94
N ASN A 96 9.01 -7.77 12.76
CA ASN A 96 7.68 -7.58 12.20
C ASN A 96 7.77 -7.56 10.67
N ILE A 97 6.88 -8.28 9.99
CA ILE A 97 6.87 -8.42 8.54
C ILE A 97 5.48 -8.20 7.99
N GLN A 98 5.43 -7.44 6.89
CA GLN A 98 4.25 -7.32 6.05
C GLN A 98 4.33 -8.33 4.90
N ILE A 99 3.25 -9.04 4.64
CA ILE A 99 3.10 -9.98 3.54
C ILE A 99 2.13 -9.38 2.52
N LYS A 100 2.53 -9.36 1.26
CA LYS A 100 1.70 -8.88 0.15
C LYS A 100 1.56 -9.95 -0.91
N SER A 101 0.35 -10.10 -1.47
CA SER A 101 0.14 -10.88 -2.69
C SER A 101 0.38 -10.02 -3.93
N VAL A 102 0.65 -10.65 -5.08
CA VAL A 102 0.99 -9.98 -6.35
C VAL A 102 -0.10 -10.17 -7.40
N PRO A 103 -1.23 -9.46 -7.33
CA PRO A 103 -1.72 -8.85 -8.56
C PRO A 103 -0.77 -7.70 -8.95
N GLU A 104 -0.62 -7.41 -10.24
CA GLU A 104 0.28 -6.38 -10.83
C GLU A 104 0.09 -4.93 -10.31
N ASN A 105 -0.79 -4.69 -9.34
CA ASN A 105 -0.95 -3.43 -8.61
C ASN A 105 -1.51 -3.75 -7.22
N THR A 106 -0.65 -4.06 -6.26
CA THR A 106 -1.10 -4.42 -4.91
C THR A 106 -1.51 -3.18 -4.13
N GLN A 107 -2.63 -3.27 -3.44
CA GLN A 107 -3.05 -2.21 -2.52
C GLN A 107 -2.15 -2.29 -1.29
N PHE A 108 -1.28 -1.29 -1.13
CA PHE A 108 -0.44 -1.18 0.07
C PHE A 108 -1.28 -0.73 1.26
N LEU A 109 -2.26 0.15 1.00
CA LEU A 109 -3.14 0.68 2.01
C LEU A 109 -4.56 0.95 1.49
N ILE A 110 -5.55 0.50 2.25
CA ILE A 110 -6.85 1.16 2.39
C ILE A 110 -6.79 1.84 3.77
N GLY A 111 -6.77 3.16 3.81
CA GLY A 111 -6.62 3.94 5.04
C GLY A 111 -7.71 4.98 5.18
N SER A 112 -8.05 5.36 6.42
CA SER A 112 -8.97 6.49 6.63
C SER A 112 -8.35 7.77 6.10
N VAL A 113 -9.10 8.52 5.28
CA VAL A 113 -8.66 9.83 4.77
C VAL A 113 -8.27 10.79 5.90
N ASN A 114 -8.87 10.67 7.08
CA ASN A 114 -8.60 11.54 8.23
C ASN A 114 -7.16 11.48 8.64
N LYS A 115 -6.61 10.28 8.73
CA LYS A 115 -5.22 10.11 9.16
C LYS A 115 -4.25 10.72 8.15
N PHE A 116 -4.58 10.65 6.86
CA PHE A 116 -3.81 11.33 5.82
C PHE A 116 -3.92 12.84 5.91
N ALA A 117 -5.15 13.34 6.05
CA ALA A 117 -5.43 14.75 6.21
C ALA A 117 -4.67 15.30 7.42
N ASP A 118 -4.74 14.62 8.57
CA ASP A 118 -4.07 15.02 9.81
C ASP A 118 -2.54 15.08 9.69
N ILE A 119 -1.91 14.17 8.93
CA ILE A 119 -0.45 14.17 8.71
C ILE A 119 0.03 15.43 7.98
N ILE A 120 -0.80 16.01 7.10
CA ILE A 120 -0.42 17.13 6.24
C ILE A 120 -1.08 18.45 6.64
N ARG A 121 -2.07 18.44 7.54
CA ARG A 121 -2.97 19.58 7.79
C ARG A 121 -2.25 20.81 8.34
N ASP A 122 -1.18 20.62 9.09
CA ASP A 122 -0.38 21.69 9.69
C ASP A 122 0.31 22.56 8.65
N LYS A 123 0.75 21.99 7.52
CA LYS A 123 1.41 22.72 6.43
C LYS A 123 0.56 22.91 5.19
N TYR A 124 -0.29 21.94 4.87
CA TYR A 124 -1.16 21.90 3.69
C TYR A 124 -2.64 21.73 4.08
N PRO A 125 -3.23 22.69 4.82
CA PRO A 125 -4.60 22.57 5.32
C PRO A 125 -5.64 22.50 4.19
N HIS A 126 -5.42 23.19 3.06
CA HIS A 126 -6.32 23.14 1.91
C HIS A 126 -6.15 21.82 1.15
N ALA A 127 -4.94 21.27 1.03
CA ALA A 127 -4.77 19.92 0.46
C ALA A 127 -5.47 18.85 1.33
N ALA A 128 -5.39 18.96 2.66
CA ALA A 128 -6.12 18.10 3.58
C ALA A 128 -7.63 18.16 3.35
N THR A 129 -8.19 19.37 3.27
CA THR A 129 -9.61 19.58 2.93
C THR A 129 -9.97 19.05 1.54
N ALA A 130 -9.10 19.19 0.56
CA ALA A 130 -9.31 18.66 -0.78
C ALA A 130 -9.40 17.12 -0.78
N PHE A 131 -8.57 16.44 0.00
CA PHE A 131 -8.63 14.98 0.16
C PHE A 131 -9.96 14.55 0.78
N GLU A 132 -10.41 15.23 1.84
CA GLU A 132 -11.72 14.99 2.47
C GLU A 132 -12.89 15.20 1.49
N LYS A 133 -12.85 16.29 0.72
CA LYS A 133 -13.85 16.63 -0.31
C LYS A 133 -13.95 15.58 -1.42
N VAL A 134 -12.82 15.05 -1.89
CA VAL A 134 -12.79 14.07 -3.00
C VAL A 134 -13.35 12.71 -2.56
N VAL A 135 -13.14 12.30 -1.30
CA VAL A 135 -13.68 11.04 -0.76
C VAL A 135 -15.05 11.20 -0.07
N GLY A 136 -15.55 12.44 0.04
CA GLY A 136 -16.86 12.76 0.58
C GLY A 136 -16.95 12.63 2.11
N TYR A 137 -15.83 12.82 2.81
CA TYR A 137 -15.74 12.75 4.26
C TYR A 137 -16.07 14.10 4.92
N GLY A 138 -16.78 14.10 6.05
CA GLY A 138 -17.10 15.30 6.84
C GLY A 138 -18.35 16.08 6.36
N GLN A 139 -18.50 17.32 6.84
CA GLN A 139 -19.62 18.23 6.47
C GLN A 139 -19.43 18.95 5.13
N TRP A 140 -18.42 18.56 4.34
CA TRP A 140 -18.08 19.19 3.07
C TRP A 140 -19.05 18.77 1.95
N ALA A 141 -20.30 19.20 2.02
CA ALA A 141 -21.21 19.09 0.89
C ALA A 141 -20.80 20.08 -0.22
N PRO A 142 -20.85 19.71 -1.51
CA PRO A 142 -20.72 20.65 -2.62
C PRO A 142 -21.65 21.84 -2.42
N GLU A 143 -21.13 23.07 -2.53
CA GLU A 143 -21.92 24.29 -2.30
C GLU A 143 -23.17 24.37 -3.20
N ALA A 144 -23.08 23.80 -4.40
CA ALA A 144 -24.19 23.65 -5.35
C ALA A 144 -25.33 22.70 -4.89
N LYS A 145 -25.21 22.05 -3.72
CA LYS A 145 -26.16 21.03 -3.24
C LYS A 145 -26.75 21.31 -1.85
N LYS A 146 -26.65 22.53 -1.33
CA LYS A 146 -27.18 22.93 -0.01
C LYS A 146 -28.73 22.95 0.13
N ASN A 147 -29.49 22.55 -0.89
CA ASN A 147 -30.97 22.60 -0.90
C ASN A 147 -31.64 21.22 -0.69
N GLY A 148 -31.24 20.47 0.33
CA GLY A 148 -31.82 19.15 0.63
C GLY A 148 -31.78 18.80 2.11
N TYR A 149 -32.88 18.27 2.65
CA TYR A 149 -32.98 17.79 4.03
C TYR A 149 -32.14 16.52 4.20
N GLY A 150 -31.14 16.57 5.09
CA GLY A 150 -30.53 15.39 5.71
C GLY A 150 -29.82 14.37 4.83
N GLY A 151 -29.28 14.72 3.65
CA GLY A 151 -28.66 13.68 2.81
C GLY A 151 -29.03 13.66 1.35
N LEU A 152 -30.14 14.31 1.01
CA LEU A 152 -31.00 13.86 -0.08
C LEU A 152 -31.26 15.02 -1.06
N ILE A 153 -31.01 14.77 -2.34
CA ILE A 153 -31.31 15.71 -3.43
C ILE A 153 -32.42 15.17 -4.32
N TYR A 154 -33.29 16.03 -4.83
CA TYR A 154 -34.24 15.64 -5.87
C TYR A 154 -33.52 15.57 -7.22
N LYS A 155 -33.59 14.41 -7.88
CA LYS A 155 -33.11 14.20 -9.25
C LYS A 155 -34.26 13.77 -10.15
N LYS A 156 -34.34 14.33 -11.35
CA LYS A 156 -35.34 13.92 -12.34
C LYS A 156 -34.86 12.64 -13.05
N ILE A 157 -35.54 11.52 -12.84
CA ILE A 157 -35.27 10.23 -13.49
C ILE A 157 -36.52 9.87 -14.30
N ASN A 158 -36.38 9.76 -15.62
CA ASN A 158 -37.50 9.47 -16.54
C ASN A 158 -38.72 10.39 -16.34
N GLY A 159 -38.50 11.68 -16.10
CA GLY A 159 -39.57 12.64 -15.88
C GLY A 159 -40.04 12.80 -14.43
N ILE A 160 -39.73 11.84 -13.55
CA ILE A 160 -40.20 11.81 -12.16
C ILE A 160 -39.16 12.44 -11.23
N LYS A 161 -39.60 13.31 -10.31
CA LYS A 161 -38.73 13.84 -9.23
C LYS A 161 -38.51 12.73 -8.19
N THR A 162 -37.33 12.14 -8.17
CA THR A 162 -36.94 11.09 -7.22
C THR A 162 -35.97 11.64 -6.20
N LEU A 163 -36.19 11.33 -4.94
CA LEU A 163 -35.27 11.65 -3.86
C LEU A 163 -34.08 10.67 -3.92
N VAL A 164 -32.86 11.18 -4.07
CA VAL A 164 -31.63 10.35 -4.16
C VAL A 164 -30.57 10.82 -3.17
N LYS A 165 -29.74 9.89 -2.67
CA LYS A 165 -28.60 10.23 -1.82
C LYS A 165 -27.69 11.21 -2.56
N ALA A 166 -27.43 12.36 -1.93
CA ALA A 166 -26.55 13.38 -2.46
C ALA A 166 -25.14 12.79 -2.60
N ASP A 167 -24.54 12.99 -3.77
CA ASP A 167 -23.12 12.74 -3.93
C ASP A 167 -22.37 13.87 -3.22
N TYR A 168 -21.85 13.59 -2.03
CA TYR A 168 -21.10 14.52 -1.19
C TYR A 168 -19.65 14.73 -1.65
N ARG A 169 -19.25 14.09 -2.76
CA ARG A 169 -17.89 14.19 -3.29
C ARG A 169 -17.75 15.35 -4.25
N TYR A 170 -16.59 15.99 -4.19
CA TYR A 170 -16.14 16.96 -5.18
C TYR A 170 -15.38 16.23 -6.30
N LEU A 171 -15.64 16.63 -7.54
CA LEU A 171 -14.75 16.33 -8.66
C LEU A 171 -13.43 17.06 -8.46
N CYS A 172 -12.31 16.52 -8.95
CA CYS A 172 -11.03 17.25 -8.91
C CYS A 172 -11.10 18.61 -9.63
N SER A 173 -11.98 18.73 -10.64
CA SER A 173 -12.26 19.99 -11.33
C SER A 173 -13.00 21.02 -10.47
N GLU A 174 -13.65 20.60 -9.38
CA GLU A 174 -14.41 21.46 -8.46
C GLU A 174 -13.55 21.94 -7.27
N LEU A 175 -12.31 21.48 -7.16
CA LEU A 175 -11.35 22.02 -6.19
C LEU A 175 -11.02 23.48 -6.52
N SER A 176 -10.73 24.28 -5.52
CA SER A 176 -10.26 25.66 -5.67
C SER A 176 -8.83 25.69 -6.20
N VAL A 177 -8.40 26.87 -6.69
CA VAL A 177 -7.01 27.07 -7.13
C VAL A 177 -6.03 26.81 -5.99
N ILE A 178 -6.33 27.29 -4.78
CA ILE A 178 -5.45 27.13 -3.61
C ILE A 178 -5.33 25.65 -3.20
N GLU A 179 -6.41 24.89 -3.21
CA GLU A 179 -6.39 23.44 -2.95
C GLU A 179 -5.51 22.69 -3.95
N ARG A 180 -5.61 23.04 -5.25
CA ARG A 180 -4.77 22.45 -6.29
C ARG A 180 -3.29 22.84 -6.13
N CYS A 181 -3.02 24.09 -5.79
CA CYS A 181 -1.67 24.58 -5.55
C CYS A 181 -1.02 23.87 -4.37
N GLU A 182 -1.75 23.66 -3.27
CA GLU A 182 -1.22 22.93 -2.12
C GLU A 182 -1.06 21.44 -2.38
N ILE A 183 -1.95 20.78 -3.13
CA ILE A 183 -1.75 19.38 -3.54
C ILE A 183 -0.44 19.25 -4.35
N LYS A 184 -0.18 20.19 -5.26
CA LYS A 184 1.07 20.23 -6.02
C LYS A 184 2.27 20.48 -5.11
N GLY A 185 2.17 21.46 -4.21
CA GLY A 185 3.21 21.75 -3.23
C GLY A 185 3.52 20.57 -2.32
N LEU A 186 2.51 19.81 -1.90
CA LEU A 186 2.66 18.58 -1.13
C LEU A 186 3.40 17.50 -1.93
N SER A 187 3.13 17.36 -3.23
CA SER A 187 3.86 16.38 -4.03
C SER A 187 5.36 16.68 -4.05
N GLU A 188 5.73 17.97 -4.04
CA GLU A 188 7.11 18.48 -4.13
C GLU A 188 7.83 18.48 -2.77
N ASP A 189 7.11 18.30 -1.67
CA ASP A 189 7.66 18.29 -0.33
C ASP A 189 8.13 16.90 0.11
N LYS A 190 9.45 16.72 0.04
CA LYS A 190 10.16 15.52 0.52
C LYS A 190 9.76 15.14 1.94
N GLU A 191 9.71 16.08 2.88
CA GLU A 191 9.49 15.78 4.30
C GLU A 191 8.10 15.20 4.52
N TYR A 192 7.07 15.89 4.04
CA TYR A 192 5.68 15.45 4.22
C TYR A 192 5.37 14.21 3.41
N TRP A 193 5.95 14.06 2.23
CA TRP A 193 5.79 12.85 1.46
C TRP A 193 6.41 11.63 2.14
N MET A 194 7.62 11.78 2.70
CA MET A 194 8.25 10.69 3.45
C MET A 194 7.45 10.31 4.69
N LYS A 195 6.81 11.29 5.38
CA LYS A 195 5.85 11.00 6.47
C LYS A 195 4.67 10.16 5.96
N LEU A 196 4.07 10.55 4.84
CA LEU A 196 2.96 9.82 4.23
C LEU A 196 3.36 8.41 3.81
N VAL A 197 4.46 8.23 3.08
CA VAL A 197 4.92 6.91 2.62
C VAL A 197 5.17 5.98 3.79
N LYS A 198 5.89 6.44 4.83
CA LYS A 198 6.13 5.65 6.04
C LYS A 198 4.82 5.19 6.69
N TYR A 199 3.86 6.11 6.83
CA TYR A 199 2.54 5.79 7.35
C TYR A 199 1.79 4.77 6.47
N ILE A 200 1.83 4.94 5.14
CA ILE A 200 1.17 4.04 4.18
C ILE A 200 1.73 2.61 4.28
N THR A 201 3.05 2.50 4.34
CA THR A 201 3.72 1.19 4.24
C THR A 201 3.82 0.49 5.59
N GLN A 202 4.13 1.22 6.65
CA GLN A 202 4.40 0.68 7.99
C GLN A 202 3.32 0.99 9.01
N GLY A 203 2.45 1.96 8.76
CA GLY A 203 1.48 2.45 9.75
C GLY A 203 2.15 3.17 10.92
N ASP A 204 1.37 3.35 11.99
CA ASP A 204 1.82 3.91 13.27
C ASP A 204 1.86 2.85 14.36
N GLY A 205 2.65 3.10 15.40
CA GLY A 205 2.71 2.26 16.60
C GLY A 205 4.01 1.45 16.75
N ILE A 206 4.00 0.55 17.73
CA ILE A 206 5.16 -0.25 18.16
C ILE A 206 5.41 -1.42 17.21
N ASN A 207 4.37 -1.93 16.55
CA ASN A 207 4.44 -3.11 15.69
C ASN A 207 4.59 -2.75 14.21
N LYS A 208 5.50 -1.82 13.88
CA LYS A 208 5.79 -1.44 12.49
C LYS A 208 6.56 -2.57 11.80
N PRO A 209 6.17 -2.98 10.58
CA PRO A 209 6.92 -3.99 9.84
C PRO A 209 8.27 -3.43 9.37
N SER A 210 9.32 -4.22 9.51
CA SER A 210 10.68 -3.91 9.03
C SER A 210 10.88 -4.36 7.58
N TYR A 211 10.17 -5.40 7.17
CA TYR A 211 10.30 -6.03 5.86
C TYR A 211 8.95 -6.19 5.16
N CYS A 212 8.98 -6.19 3.83
CA CYS A 212 7.87 -6.61 2.97
C CYS A 212 8.26 -7.90 2.24
N ILE A 213 7.40 -8.91 2.26
CA ILE A 213 7.55 -10.17 1.51
C ILE A 213 6.41 -10.31 0.50
N PHE A 214 6.72 -10.78 -0.70
CA PHE A 214 5.70 -11.07 -1.72
C PHE A 214 6.15 -12.16 -2.71
N PRO A 215 5.24 -13.01 -3.22
CA PRO A 215 5.56 -14.06 -4.19
C PRO A 215 5.88 -13.49 -5.58
N ILE A 216 6.79 -14.09 -6.35
CA ILE A 216 7.21 -13.59 -7.67
C ILE A 216 6.13 -13.81 -8.75
N GLN A 217 5.28 -14.84 -8.60
CA GLN A 217 4.13 -15.09 -9.50
C GLN A 217 2.93 -15.63 -8.71
N ALA A 218 1.81 -14.90 -8.72
CA ALA A 218 0.55 -15.35 -8.11
C ALA A 218 -0.13 -16.57 -8.82
N ARG A 219 0.52 -17.16 -9.83
CA ARG A 219 -0.03 -18.27 -10.64
C ARG A 219 0.73 -19.58 -10.52
N SER A 220 1.82 -19.60 -9.75
CA SER A 220 2.61 -20.80 -9.54
C SER A 220 1.96 -21.65 -8.45
N THR A 221 1.70 -22.93 -8.76
CA THR A 221 1.38 -23.96 -7.77
C THR A 221 2.54 -24.24 -6.81
N ASN A 222 3.72 -23.66 -7.09
CA ASN A 222 4.89 -23.72 -6.25
C ASN A 222 5.13 -22.34 -5.60
N PRO A 223 4.70 -22.13 -4.34
CA PRO A 223 4.82 -20.85 -3.64
C PRO A 223 6.26 -20.50 -3.22
N ASP A 224 7.26 -21.31 -3.59
CA ASP A 224 8.64 -21.21 -3.10
C ASP A 224 9.49 -20.07 -3.73
N ASP A 225 8.93 -19.26 -4.64
CA ASP A 225 9.64 -18.11 -5.22
C ASP A 225 9.05 -16.79 -4.72
N TRP A 226 9.77 -16.12 -3.82
CA TRP A 226 9.37 -14.87 -3.19
C TRP A 226 10.50 -13.83 -3.14
N ARG A 227 10.12 -12.57 -3.13
CA ARG A 227 11.00 -11.41 -2.93
C ARG A 227 10.80 -10.84 -1.54
N ILE A 228 11.87 -10.24 -1.03
CA ILE A 228 11.89 -9.51 0.23
C ILE A 228 12.69 -8.23 0.06
N PHE A 229 12.21 -7.14 0.64
CA PHE A 229 13.00 -5.92 0.81
C PHE A 229 12.75 -5.31 2.20
N LYS A 230 13.72 -4.53 2.69
CA LYS A 230 13.58 -3.71 3.89
C LYS A 230 12.87 -2.41 3.57
N TYR A 231 12.00 -1.97 4.47
CA TYR A 231 11.38 -0.64 4.31
C TYR A 231 12.40 0.49 4.38
N GLU A 232 13.49 0.33 5.13
CA GLU A 232 14.58 1.30 5.15
C GLU A 232 15.20 1.49 3.75
N ASP A 233 15.53 0.38 3.06
CA ASP A 233 16.03 0.44 1.68
C ASP A 233 15.04 1.13 0.73
N LEU A 234 13.74 0.89 0.93
CA LEU A 234 12.68 1.54 0.19
C LEU A 234 12.68 3.06 0.45
N PHE A 235 12.73 3.47 1.72
CA PHE A 235 12.70 4.87 2.10
C PHE A 235 13.92 5.61 1.58
N GLU A 236 15.12 5.06 1.73
CA GLU A 236 16.34 5.65 1.15
C GLU A 236 16.25 5.76 -0.38
N THR A 237 15.64 4.76 -1.03
CA THR A 237 15.45 4.78 -2.48
C THR A 237 14.52 5.92 -2.89
N ILE A 238 13.41 6.09 -2.20
CA ILE A 238 12.48 7.19 -2.45
C ILE A 238 13.15 8.53 -2.17
N GLU A 239 13.86 8.63 -1.04
CA GLU A 239 14.57 9.82 -0.62
C GLU A 239 15.55 10.30 -1.71
N SER A 240 16.33 9.38 -2.28
CA SER A 240 17.26 9.68 -3.37
C SER A 240 16.60 10.20 -4.65
N ILE A 241 15.33 9.86 -4.90
CA ILE A 241 14.59 10.37 -6.07
C ILE A 241 14.26 11.86 -5.89
N PHE A 242 13.97 12.28 -4.66
CA PHE A 242 13.77 13.69 -4.33
C PHE A 242 15.08 14.46 -4.44
N ASP A 243 16.16 13.92 -3.89
CA ASP A 243 17.47 14.59 -3.87
C ASP A 243 18.05 14.78 -5.28
N ASP A 244 17.79 13.85 -6.20
CA ASP A 244 18.27 13.93 -7.59
C ASP A 244 17.47 14.91 -8.47
N GLY A 245 16.39 15.53 -7.95
CA GLY A 245 15.49 16.36 -8.76
C GLY A 245 14.73 15.59 -9.86
N ARG A 246 14.90 14.26 -9.91
CA ARG A 246 14.26 13.33 -10.87
C ARG A 246 12.84 12.95 -10.46
N GLY A 247 12.36 13.46 -9.33
CA GLY A 247 10.97 13.44 -8.95
C GLY A 247 10.13 14.29 -9.91
N HIS A 248 9.98 13.87 -11.17
CA HIS A 248 8.90 14.37 -12.01
C HIS A 248 7.59 13.85 -11.41
N GLN A 249 7.04 14.66 -10.52
CA GLN A 249 5.81 14.40 -9.81
C GLN A 249 4.65 14.85 -10.69
N ASN A 250 4.05 13.88 -11.35
CA ASN A 250 2.81 14.14 -12.05
C ASN A 250 1.69 14.04 -11.03
N CYS A 251 1.23 15.19 -10.55
CA CYS A 251 -0.10 15.31 -9.97
C CYS A 251 -1.10 15.30 -11.13
N SER A 252 -1.72 14.14 -11.38
CA SER A 252 -2.82 14.05 -12.34
C SER A 252 -4.14 14.27 -11.62
N MET A 253 -4.76 15.40 -11.94
CA MET A 253 -6.18 15.62 -11.66
C MET A 253 -6.95 15.31 -12.94
N PRO A 254 -7.80 14.28 -12.95
CA PRO A 254 -8.54 13.90 -14.15
C PRO A 254 -9.45 15.05 -14.60
N THR A 255 -9.31 15.47 -15.85
CA THR A 255 -9.94 16.69 -16.38
C THR A 255 -11.27 16.47 -17.11
N SER A 256 -11.65 15.26 -17.54
CA SER A 256 -12.99 15.03 -18.10
C SER A 256 -13.45 13.57 -18.31
N LYS A 257 -14.78 13.43 -18.22
CA LYS A 257 -15.78 12.40 -18.61
C LYS A 257 -15.52 10.89 -18.58
N HIS A 258 -14.35 10.30 -18.82
CA HIS A 258 -14.27 8.85 -19.06
C HIS A 258 -13.37 7.98 -18.18
N VAL A 259 -12.51 8.51 -17.31
CA VAL A 259 -11.70 7.66 -16.42
C VAL A 259 -11.50 8.40 -15.08
N GLU A 260 -12.05 7.83 -14.00
CA GLU A 260 -11.80 8.22 -12.59
C GLU A 260 -12.14 9.68 -12.19
N LYS A 261 -13.41 10.08 -12.24
CA LYS A 261 -13.89 11.44 -11.91
C LYS A 261 -13.57 11.98 -10.49
N TYR A 262 -13.28 11.09 -9.53
CA TYR A 262 -13.13 11.41 -8.10
C TYR A 262 -11.79 10.91 -7.57
N SER A 263 -10.70 11.09 -8.33
CA SER A 263 -9.38 10.66 -7.87
C SER A 263 -8.30 11.69 -8.04
N ILE A 264 -7.50 11.93 -7.00
CA ILE A 264 -6.22 12.65 -7.13
C ILE A 264 -5.13 11.59 -7.34
N GLY A 265 -4.48 11.62 -8.51
CA GLY A 265 -3.33 10.79 -8.81
C GLY A 265 -2.04 11.52 -8.48
N ILE A 266 -1.20 10.99 -7.59
CA ILE A 266 0.14 11.51 -7.31
C ILE A 266 1.13 10.39 -7.60
N LYS A 267 2.02 10.61 -8.58
CA LYS A 267 3.06 9.65 -8.94
C LYS A 267 4.43 10.09 -8.44
N ILE A 268 5.09 9.24 -7.65
CA ILE A 268 6.49 9.43 -7.21
C ILE A 268 7.25 8.12 -7.41
N GLY A 269 8.17 8.08 -8.38
CA GLY A 269 8.82 6.82 -8.76
C GLY A 269 7.81 5.75 -9.18
N ALA A 270 7.79 4.62 -8.47
CA ALA A 270 6.82 3.54 -8.63
C ALA A 270 5.59 3.62 -7.69
N PHE A 271 5.50 4.64 -6.83
CA PHE A 271 4.27 4.89 -6.09
C PHE A 271 3.27 5.59 -7.01
N ASN A 272 2.09 5.00 -7.14
CA ASN A 272 0.94 5.60 -7.81
C ASN A 272 -0.19 5.76 -6.81
N ILE A 273 -0.13 6.86 -6.07
CA ILE A 273 -1.14 7.15 -5.05
C ILE A 273 -2.39 7.64 -5.75
N LYS A 274 -3.49 6.91 -5.62
CA LYS A 274 -4.80 7.30 -6.16
C LYS A 274 -5.78 7.54 -5.03
N ILE A 275 -5.89 8.79 -4.60
CA ILE A 275 -6.85 9.18 -3.56
C ILE A 275 -8.25 9.12 -4.16
N LYS A 276 -8.97 8.04 -3.90
CA LYS A 276 -10.35 7.82 -4.34
C LYS A 276 -11.13 7.09 -3.25
N ASP A 277 -12.45 7.22 -3.30
CA ASP A 277 -13.40 6.45 -2.51
C ASP A 277 -13.22 4.92 -2.73
N ALA A 278 -13.05 4.16 -1.65
CA ALA A 278 -12.86 2.71 -1.68
C ALA A 278 -14.16 1.93 -2.02
N GLY A 279 -15.32 2.59 -1.99
CA GLY A 279 -16.61 1.97 -2.30
C GLY A 279 -17.27 1.27 -1.10
N LYS A 280 -18.53 0.83 -1.32
CA LYS A 280 -19.46 0.30 -0.32
C LYS A 280 -18.98 -1.03 0.31
N ASP A 281 -18.16 -0.95 1.35
CA ASP A 281 -18.25 -1.87 2.48
C ASP A 281 -18.91 -1.07 3.62
N ASP A 282 -20.08 -1.52 4.06
CA ASP A 282 -21.16 -0.74 4.70
C ASP A 282 -20.87 -0.20 6.13
N SER A 283 -19.62 0.00 6.54
CA SER A 283 -19.28 0.57 7.86
C SER A 283 -18.19 1.65 7.86
N ASP A 284 -17.30 1.71 6.86
CA ASP A 284 -16.12 2.61 6.88
C ASP A 284 -16.01 3.51 5.63
N GLY A 285 -17.16 3.93 5.08
CA GLY A 285 -17.38 4.42 3.71
C GLY A 285 -16.66 5.68 3.19
N HIS A 286 -15.47 6.04 3.70
CA HIS A 286 -14.66 7.17 3.21
C HIS A 286 -13.15 6.88 3.36
N GLN A 287 -12.65 5.94 2.57
CA GLN A 287 -11.26 5.51 2.65
C GLN A 287 -10.45 6.02 1.45
N LEU A 288 -9.19 6.35 1.72
CA LEU A 288 -8.16 6.68 0.75
C LEU A 288 -7.43 5.39 0.36
N GLN A 289 -7.35 5.11 -0.94
CA GLN A 289 -6.62 3.96 -1.46
C GLN A 289 -5.23 4.36 -1.95
N VAL A 290 -4.18 3.71 -1.45
CA VAL A 290 -2.82 3.85 -1.99
C VAL A 290 -2.39 2.56 -2.66
N MET A 291 -1.98 2.67 -3.92
CA MET A 291 -1.50 1.56 -4.73
C MET A 291 -0.02 1.75 -5.05
N ALA A 292 0.73 0.67 -4.93
CA ALA A 292 2.06 0.56 -5.50
C ALA A 292 2.27 -0.89 -5.91
N SER A 293 3.14 -1.15 -6.87
CA SER A 293 3.49 -2.53 -7.23
C SER A 293 4.68 -2.97 -6.36
N PRO A 294 4.55 -4.00 -5.50
CA PRO A 294 5.67 -4.51 -4.71
C PRO A 294 6.87 -4.91 -5.60
N THR A 295 6.56 -5.43 -6.79
CA THR A 295 7.55 -5.78 -7.81
C THR A 295 8.33 -4.57 -8.32
N GLU A 296 7.64 -3.48 -8.67
CA GLU A 296 8.30 -2.24 -9.13
C GLU A 296 9.15 -1.61 -8.01
N LEU A 297 8.63 -1.60 -6.76
CA LEU A 297 9.37 -1.11 -5.60
C LEU A 297 10.67 -1.89 -5.39
N TYR A 298 10.60 -3.22 -5.44
CA TYR A 298 11.77 -4.08 -5.32
C TYR A 298 12.79 -3.82 -6.44
N GLU A 299 12.34 -3.68 -7.67
CA GLU A 299 13.23 -3.42 -8.81
C GLU A 299 13.93 -2.07 -8.71
N MET A 300 13.27 -1.05 -8.17
CA MET A 300 13.89 0.24 -7.90
C MET A 300 14.98 0.15 -6.84
N ILE A 301 14.73 -0.57 -5.74
CA ILE A 301 15.71 -0.80 -4.67
C ILE A 301 16.93 -1.53 -5.24
N GLU A 302 16.71 -2.61 -5.99
CA GLU A 302 17.79 -3.40 -6.58
C GLU A 302 18.63 -2.58 -7.57
N LYS A 303 18.00 -1.73 -8.39
CA LYS A 303 18.71 -0.82 -9.29
C LYS A 303 19.60 0.15 -8.50
N ARG A 304 19.10 0.74 -7.41
CA ARG A 304 19.90 1.62 -6.53
C ARG A 304 21.08 0.89 -5.91
N LYS A 305 20.86 -0.29 -5.31
CA LYS A 305 21.92 -1.09 -4.67
C LYS A 305 23.05 -1.46 -5.63
N LYS A 306 22.69 -1.84 -6.86
CA LYS A 306 23.67 -2.10 -7.93
C LYS A 306 24.46 -0.83 -8.24
N ALA A 307 23.80 0.30 -8.45
CA ALA A 307 24.46 1.58 -8.75
C ALA A 307 25.44 2.02 -7.65
N LEU A 308 25.09 1.84 -6.37
CA LEU A 308 25.98 2.15 -5.25
C LEU A 308 27.21 1.23 -5.22
N THR A 309 27.03 -0.07 -5.46
CA THR A 309 28.15 -1.04 -5.52
C THR A 309 29.16 -0.67 -6.61
N TYR A 310 28.69 -0.18 -7.77
CA TYR A 310 29.58 0.28 -8.85
C TYR A 310 30.37 1.54 -8.47
N LYS A 311 29.76 2.49 -7.73
CA LYS A 311 30.45 3.71 -7.28
C LYS A 311 31.55 3.45 -6.25
N VAL A 312 31.45 2.38 -5.45
CA VAL A 312 32.45 2.04 -4.41
C VAL A 312 33.68 1.31 -4.99
N LYS A 313 33.55 0.70 -6.17
CA LYS A 313 34.64 -0.02 -6.84
C LYS A 313 35.52 0.85 -7.74
N ASN A 314 35.08 2.08 -8.00
CA ASN A 314 35.82 3.13 -8.70
C ASN A 314 36.22 4.20 -7.70
#